data_AF-E9MWD4-F1
#
_entry.id   AF-E9MWD4-F1
#
_cell.length_a   1.000
_cell.length_b   1.000
_cell.length_c   1.000
_cell.angle_alpha   90.00
_cell.angle_beta   90.00
_cell.angle_gamma   90.00
#
_symmetry.space_group_name_H-M   'P 1'
#
loop_
_entity.id
_entity.type
_entity.pdbx_description
1 polymer ?
#
loop_
_entity_poly.entity_id
_entity_poly.type
_entity_poly.pdbx_seq_one_letter_code
_entity_poly.pdbx_strand_id
1 'polypeptide(L)'
;TTVHWHGLDVPESADGHPKLVIAHGDEYAYDFEVTNRAGTYWYHPHPHMRTGAQVYQGLAGLLLVQDAEEEALALPSGSAELLCVLQDRRFDARNQLVFHGGGMMEMMNGFLGDRVLVNGQPQPVTEVDTAWHRVRLLNGSNARIYKLAWSGDAQMTVIGGDGGLLEHPLRQQALTLAPGQRADLLVDLTGIPAGTEVHLDSQAFAEDDAGAVGMMGMMGGSSKVPNGASLRVMTLRTRDRKGPAFRLPARLSSFDAAWFLQAEAKRRRVPLLFQRMEWLLDGRTFGMSDVAPEETVTAGSTHVWEFENLANRMGMQAAHPIHIHGRQFRVVDRTGGRAANSLRAGIVDAGWRDTVLVLPGETVRVQVEFTKHPGQYLYHCHLLE
;
A
#
# COMPACT_ATOMS: atom_id res chain seq x y z
N THR A 1 5.71 15.14 -16.06
CA THR A 1 5.22 14.35 -14.91
C THR A 1 3.75 14.06 -15.13
N THR A 2 3.11 13.24 -14.29
CA THR A 2 1.65 13.26 -14.10
C THR A 2 1.37 13.40 -12.61
N VAL A 3 0.12 13.56 -12.21
CA VAL A 3 -0.34 13.35 -10.83
C VAL A 3 -1.43 12.29 -10.86
N HIS A 4 -1.19 11.18 -10.18
CA HIS A 4 -2.20 10.15 -9.90
C HIS A 4 -2.70 10.34 -8.47
N TRP A 5 -4.02 10.34 -8.28
CA TRP A 5 -4.67 10.46 -6.98
C TRP A 5 -5.04 9.07 -6.47
N HIS A 6 -4.04 8.39 -5.93
CA HIS A 6 -4.13 6.98 -5.52
C HIS A 6 -5.25 6.74 -4.52
N GLY A 7 -6.22 5.94 -4.96
CA GLY A 7 -7.39 5.50 -4.20
C GLY A 7 -8.64 6.37 -4.34
N LEU A 8 -8.56 7.48 -5.09
CA LEU A 8 -9.73 8.32 -5.39
C LEU A 8 -10.51 7.78 -6.60
N ASP A 9 -11.83 7.93 -6.59
CA ASP A 9 -12.68 7.74 -7.78
C ASP A 9 -12.76 9.06 -8.54
N VAL A 10 -12.02 9.15 -9.64
CA VAL A 10 -11.86 10.38 -10.41
C VAL A 10 -12.11 10.11 -11.90
N PRO A 11 -12.52 11.12 -12.69
CA PRO A 11 -12.61 10.98 -14.15
C PRO A 11 -11.23 10.67 -14.76
N GLU A 12 -11.20 10.01 -15.92
CA GLU A 12 -9.97 9.66 -16.65
C GLU A 12 -9.01 10.85 -16.83
N SER A 13 -9.55 12.04 -17.10
CA SER A 13 -8.77 13.28 -17.25
C SER A 13 -8.02 13.71 -15.99
N ALA A 14 -8.42 13.20 -14.83
CA ALA A 14 -7.80 13.48 -13.54
C ALA A 14 -7.05 12.28 -12.95
N ASP A 15 -7.22 11.06 -13.49
CA ASP A 15 -6.64 9.83 -12.93
C ASP A 15 -5.10 9.79 -12.99
N GLY A 16 -4.46 10.59 -13.86
CA GLY A 16 -3.00 10.61 -13.95
C GLY A 16 -2.41 9.56 -14.89
N HIS A 17 -3.22 9.02 -15.80
CA HIS A 17 -2.80 8.08 -16.84
C HIS A 17 -1.53 8.59 -17.56
N PRO A 18 -0.51 7.74 -17.84
CA PRO A 18 0.73 8.13 -18.49
C PRO A 18 0.62 8.88 -19.83
N LYS A 19 -0.53 8.80 -20.52
CA LYS A 19 -0.79 9.53 -21.77
C LYS A 19 -1.03 11.02 -21.56
N LEU A 20 -1.37 11.42 -20.34
CA LEU A 20 -1.62 12.79 -19.92
C LEU A 20 -0.37 13.44 -19.33
N VAL A 21 0.82 13.07 -19.84
CA VAL A 21 2.08 13.59 -19.32
C VAL A 21 2.17 15.10 -19.51
N ILE A 22 2.48 15.80 -18.42
CA ILE A 22 2.72 17.24 -18.37
C ILE A 22 4.20 17.46 -18.68
N ALA A 23 4.51 18.20 -19.75
CA ALA A 23 5.89 18.48 -20.13
C ALA A 23 6.55 19.46 -19.15
N HIS A 24 7.87 19.61 -19.24
CA HIS A 24 8.57 20.59 -18.43
C HIS A 24 8.18 22.01 -18.87
N GLY A 25 7.74 22.84 -17.91
CA GLY A 25 7.27 24.20 -18.18
C GLY A 25 5.78 24.30 -18.50
N ASP A 26 5.10 23.17 -18.71
CA ASP A 26 3.66 23.14 -18.93
C ASP A 26 2.90 23.00 -17.61
N GLU A 27 1.64 23.42 -17.65
CA GLU A 27 0.69 23.33 -16.53
C GLU A 27 -0.51 22.48 -16.94
N TYR A 28 -1.09 21.77 -15.96
CA TYR A 28 -2.34 21.04 -16.13
C TYR A 28 -3.19 21.24 -14.88
N ALA A 29 -4.42 21.71 -15.07
CA ALA A 29 -5.38 21.89 -14.00
C ALA A 29 -6.21 20.61 -13.83
N TYR A 30 -6.13 20.03 -12.64
CA TYR A 30 -6.99 18.92 -12.22
C TYR A 30 -8.27 19.48 -11.60
N ASP A 31 -9.42 19.07 -12.12
CA ASP A 31 -10.74 19.43 -11.59
C ASP A 31 -11.60 18.16 -11.48
N PHE A 32 -12.00 17.85 -10.25
CA PHE A 32 -12.90 16.74 -9.92
C PHE A 32 -13.46 16.93 -8.51
N GLU A 33 -14.61 16.28 -8.27
CA GLU A 33 -15.23 16.22 -6.95
C GLU A 33 -14.70 15.00 -6.18
N VAL A 34 -14.32 15.20 -4.91
CA VAL A 34 -13.95 14.09 -4.03
C VAL A 34 -15.22 13.49 -3.45
N THR A 35 -15.58 12.30 -3.93
CA THR A 35 -16.76 11.54 -3.49
C THR A 35 -16.43 10.36 -2.57
N ASN A 36 -15.13 10.12 -2.34
CA ASN A 36 -14.62 9.03 -1.54
C ASN A 36 -15.01 9.15 -0.06
N ARG A 37 -15.13 8.01 0.62
CA ARG A 37 -15.29 7.91 2.08
C ARG A 37 -14.10 8.54 2.81
N ALA A 38 -14.30 8.98 4.04
CA ALA A 38 -13.20 9.42 4.90
C ALA A 38 -12.08 8.37 4.97
N GLY A 39 -10.83 8.81 4.85
CA GLY A 39 -9.71 7.91 4.69
C GLY A 39 -8.39 8.60 4.35
N THR A 40 -7.35 7.77 4.28
CA THR A 40 -5.98 8.19 3.94
C THR A 40 -5.70 7.83 2.48
N TYR A 41 -5.74 8.86 1.63
CA TYR A 41 -5.35 8.78 0.22
C TYR A 41 -4.00 9.45 0.04
N TRP A 42 -3.47 9.37 -1.17
CA TRP A 42 -2.20 10.00 -1.49
C TRP A 42 -2.10 10.29 -2.97
N TYR A 43 -1.16 11.14 -3.35
CA TYR A 43 -0.87 11.44 -4.73
C TYR A 43 0.61 11.24 -5.02
N HIS A 44 0.90 10.79 -6.23
CA HIS A 44 2.26 10.60 -6.71
C HIS A 44 2.32 10.65 -8.25
N PRO A 45 3.51 10.86 -8.84
CA PRO A 45 3.68 10.78 -10.29
C PRO A 45 3.42 9.39 -10.83
N HIS A 46 2.85 9.33 -12.03
CA HIS A 46 2.62 8.09 -12.77
C HIS A 46 3.07 8.16 -14.26
N PRO A 47 4.20 8.79 -14.63
CA PRO A 47 4.67 8.76 -16.01
C PRO A 47 5.29 7.41 -16.36
N HIS A 48 4.95 6.90 -17.55
CA HIS A 48 5.49 5.64 -18.07
C HIS A 48 7.02 5.60 -18.01
N MET A 49 7.57 4.50 -17.49
CA MET A 49 9.01 4.25 -17.28
C MET A 49 9.75 5.23 -16.35
N ARG A 50 9.04 6.16 -15.69
CA ARG A 50 9.65 7.21 -14.86
C ARG A 50 9.01 7.35 -13.47
N THR A 51 7.93 6.62 -13.19
CA THR A 51 7.24 6.57 -11.89
C THR A 51 8.21 6.31 -10.75
N GLY A 52 8.93 5.18 -10.75
CA GLY A 52 9.85 4.81 -9.66
C GLY A 52 10.90 5.88 -9.35
N ALA A 53 11.52 6.46 -10.37
CA ALA A 53 12.53 7.50 -10.19
C ALA A 53 11.94 8.80 -9.61
N GLN A 54 10.77 9.23 -10.08
CA GLN A 54 10.14 10.48 -9.62
C GLN A 54 9.59 10.37 -8.20
N VAL A 55 8.96 9.24 -7.86
CA VAL A 55 8.53 8.94 -6.49
C VAL A 55 9.74 8.89 -5.55
N TYR A 56 10.81 8.23 -5.97
CA TYR A 56 12.04 8.13 -5.19
C TYR A 56 12.66 9.49 -4.85
N GLN A 57 12.64 10.42 -5.82
CA GLN A 57 13.13 11.79 -5.68
C GLN A 57 12.26 12.68 -4.76
N GLY A 58 11.11 12.19 -4.29
CA GLY A 58 10.32 12.83 -3.25
C GLY A 58 8.95 13.34 -3.68
N LEU A 59 8.53 13.10 -4.93
CA LEU A 59 7.18 13.46 -5.37
C LEU A 59 6.16 12.44 -4.84
N ALA A 60 5.68 12.66 -3.62
CA ALA A 60 4.55 11.95 -3.02
C ALA A 60 3.96 12.78 -1.87
N GLY A 61 2.64 12.77 -1.70
CA GLY A 61 1.98 13.48 -0.61
C GLY A 61 0.67 12.83 -0.19
N LEU A 62 0.29 12.99 1.08
CA LEU A 62 -1.00 12.50 1.58
C LEU A 62 -2.14 13.44 1.17
N LEU A 63 -3.31 12.85 0.97
CA LEU A 63 -4.59 13.53 0.84
C LEU A 63 -5.56 12.87 1.83
N LEU A 64 -5.97 13.63 2.85
CA LEU A 64 -6.91 13.14 3.85
C LEU A 64 -8.32 13.60 3.48
N VAL A 65 -9.24 12.64 3.40
CA VAL A 65 -10.67 12.92 3.25
C VAL A 65 -11.33 12.70 4.59
N GLN A 66 -12.21 13.61 4.97
CA GLN A 66 -12.95 13.60 6.22
C GLN A 66 -14.44 13.68 5.91
N ASP A 67 -15.25 13.04 6.75
CA ASP A 67 -16.70 13.09 6.66
C ASP A 67 -17.33 13.08 8.06
N ALA A 68 -18.64 13.29 8.11
CA ALA A 68 -19.39 13.33 9.35
C ALA A 68 -19.50 11.96 10.05
N GLU A 69 -19.34 10.84 9.32
CA GLU A 69 -19.34 9.50 9.93
C GLU A 69 -18.07 9.31 10.77
N GLU A 70 -16.90 9.63 10.22
CA GLU A 70 -15.62 9.57 10.92
C GLU A 70 -15.58 10.56 12.09
N GLU A 71 -16.05 11.80 11.89
CA GLU A 71 -16.03 12.84 12.94
C GLU A 71 -16.86 12.41 14.17
N ALA A 72 -18.00 11.75 13.96
CA ALA A 72 -18.87 11.29 15.03
C ALA A 72 -18.23 10.22 15.94
N LEU A 73 -17.17 9.55 15.50
CA LEU A 73 -16.44 8.55 16.29
C LEU A 73 -15.50 9.17 17.32
N ALA A 74 -15.20 10.48 17.20
CA ALA A 74 -14.25 11.19 18.05
C ALA A 74 -12.91 10.45 18.18
N LEU A 75 -12.39 9.91 17.07
CA LEU A 75 -11.09 9.26 17.02
C LEU A 75 -9.97 10.22 17.46
N PRO A 76 -8.84 9.73 18.02
CA PRO A 76 -7.71 10.58 18.35
C PRO A 76 -7.29 11.44 17.15
N SER A 77 -7.19 12.75 17.39
CA SER A 77 -6.98 13.79 16.38
C SER A 77 -5.99 14.84 16.87
N GLY A 78 -5.60 15.77 15.99
CA GLY A 78 -4.66 16.85 16.31
C GLY A 78 -3.31 16.28 16.73
N SER A 79 -2.81 16.63 17.91
CA SER A 79 -1.51 16.12 18.39
C SER A 79 -1.49 14.63 18.73
N ALA A 80 -2.64 13.97 18.75
CA ALA A 80 -2.75 12.52 18.96
C ALA A 80 -2.94 11.73 17.64
N GLU A 81 -2.87 12.41 16.49
CA GLU A 81 -2.91 11.79 15.16
C GLU A 81 -1.57 11.98 14.46
N LEU A 82 -0.93 10.86 14.14
CA LEU A 82 0.37 10.81 13.48
C LEU A 82 0.18 10.38 12.03
N LEU A 83 0.65 11.21 11.11
CA LEU A 83 0.72 10.88 9.68
C LEU A 83 2.12 10.37 9.38
N CYS A 84 2.23 9.18 8.78
CA CYS A 84 3.50 8.50 8.61
C CYS A 84 3.65 7.93 7.19
N VAL A 85 4.45 8.58 6.36
CA VAL A 85 4.83 8.08 5.04
C VAL A 85 6.14 7.31 5.16
N LEU A 86 6.09 6.00 4.95
CA LEU A 86 7.23 5.09 5.05
C LEU A 86 7.95 4.98 3.71
N GLN A 87 9.23 5.31 3.69
CA GLN A 87 10.05 5.33 2.49
C GLN A 87 11.45 4.80 2.78
N ASP A 88 11.91 3.79 2.04
CA ASP A 88 13.32 3.41 2.09
C ASP A 88 14.14 4.09 0.99
N ARG A 89 15.36 4.52 1.36
CA ARG A 89 16.28 5.26 0.49
C ARG A 89 17.71 4.74 0.65
N ARG A 90 18.57 5.08 -0.30
CA ARG A 90 20.02 4.94 -0.27
C ARG A 90 20.64 6.31 -0.43
N PHE A 91 21.76 6.52 0.25
CA PHE A 91 22.51 7.76 0.20
C PHE A 91 23.96 7.47 -0.16
N ASP A 92 24.56 8.30 -1.01
CA ASP A 92 25.99 8.25 -1.26
C ASP A 92 26.78 8.89 -0.10
N ALA A 93 28.12 8.88 -0.18
CA ALA A 93 29.00 9.48 0.82
C ALA A 93 28.84 11.02 0.96
N ARG A 94 28.10 11.67 0.06
CA ARG A 94 27.79 13.11 0.06
C ARG A 94 26.34 13.38 0.47
N ASN A 95 25.66 12.39 1.06
CA ASN A 95 24.25 12.44 1.44
C ASN A 95 23.30 12.73 0.26
N GLN A 96 23.65 12.37 -0.97
CA GLN A 96 22.75 12.46 -2.11
C GLN A 96 21.93 11.19 -2.28
N LEU A 97 20.66 11.32 -2.68
CA LEU A 97 19.79 10.19 -2.99
C LEU A 97 20.36 9.37 -4.15
N VAL A 98 20.42 8.05 -3.97
CA VAL A 98 20.88 7.10 -5.00
C VAL A 98 19.73 6.18 -5.38
N PHE A 99 19.02 6.57 -6.44
CA PHE A 99 18.09 5.65 -7.10
C PHE A 99 18.86 4.81 -8.09
N HIS A 100 18.78 3.48 -7.95
CA HIS A 100 19.18 2.44 -8.90
C HIS A 100 20.43 2.71 -9.78
N GLY A 101 21.47 1.87 -9.66
CA GLY A 101 22.71 2.01 -10.43
C GLY A 101 22.71 1.30 -11.80
N GLY A 102 21.56 0.91 -12.35
CA GLY A 102 21.48 0.12 -13.59
C GLY A 102 21.48 -1.40 -13.41
N GLY A 103 21.32 -1.91 -12.18
CA GLY A 103 21.29 -3.36 -11.90
C GLY A 103 20.01 -4.03 -12.37
N MET A 104 20.08 -4.86 -13.42
CA MET A 104 18.93 -5.59 -13.98
C MET A 104 18.18 -6.42 -12.90
N MET A 105 18.89 -7.00 -11.94
CA MET A 105 18.27 -7.77 -10.85
C MET A 105 17.41 -6.92 -9.90
N GLU A 106 17.81 -5.67 -9.64
CA GLU A 106 17.01 -4.73 -8.84
C GLU A 106 15.77 -4.29 -9.61
N MET A 107 15.86 -4.09 -10.93
CA MET A 107 14.67 -3.80 -11.74
C MET A 107 13.67 -4.96 -11.73
N MET A 108 14.17 -6.19 -11.67
CA MET A 108 13.30 -7.37 -11.69
C MET A 108 12.66 -7.67 -10.34
N ASN A 109 13.34 -7.37 -9.22
CA ASN A 109 12.88 -7.74 -7.87
C ASN A 109 12.38 -6.54 -7.05
N GLY A 110 12.53 -5.34 -7.56
CA GLY A 110 12.24 -4.10 -6.87
C GLY A 110 13.46 -3.49 -6.18
N PHE A 111 13.49 -2.16 -6.11
CA PHE A 111 14.54 -1.40 -5.47
C PHE A 111 14.34 -1.39 -3.96
N LEU A 112 15.38 -1.78 -3.22
CA LEU A 112 15.40 -1.76 -1.76
C LEU A 112 16.45 -0.77 -1.24
N GLY A 113 15.99 0.23 -0.51
CA GLY A 113 16.83 1.13 0.28
C GLY A 113 17.51 0.44 1.45
N ASP A 114 18.62 1.03 1.92
CA ASP A 114 19.33 0.58 3.12
C ASP A 114 18.97 1.41 4.37
N ARG A 115 18.14 2.43 4.22
CA ARG A 115 17.68 3.30 5.29
C ARG A 115 16.20 3.60 5.17
N VAL A 116 15.42 3.21 6.18
CA VAL A 116 13.99 3.54 6.29
C VAL A 116 13.82 4.94 6.86
N LEU A 117 12.93 5.69 6.25
CA LEU A 117 12.52 7.04 6.62
C LEU A 117 11.02 7.05 6.91
N VAL A 118 10.63 7.88 7.88
CA VAL A 118 9.24 8.27 8.13
C VAL A 118 9.16 9.78 7.94
N ASN A 119 8.33 10.23 7.00
CA ASN A 119 8.23 11.64 6.62
C ASN A 119 9.60 12.29 6.30
N GLY A 120 10.46 11.54 5.61
CA GLY A 120 11.82 11.98 5.23
C GLY A 120 12.86 11.92 6.35
N GLN A 121 12.50 11.54 7.57
CA GLN A 121 13.42 11.44 8.71
C GLN A 121 13.80 9.99 9.01
N PRO A 122 15.09 9.68 9.26
CA PRO A 122 15.49 8.35 9.70
C PRO A 122 15.01 8.07 11.13
N GLN A 123 14.32 6.95 11.34
CA GLN A 123 13.97 6.43 12.68
C GLN A 123 13.54 7.52 13.68
N PRO A 124 12.57 8.39 13.33
CA PRO A 124 12.26 9.54 14.15
C PRO A 124 11.73 9.12 15.52
N VAL A 125 12.00 9.96 16.51
CA VAL A 125 11.42 9.85 17.86
C VAL A 125 10.36 10.94 18.00
N THR A 126 9.14 10.54 18.34
CA THR A 126 8.02 11.47 18.56
C THR A 126 7.57 11.41 20.02
N GLU A 127 7.55 12.56 20.68
CA GLU A 127 7.04 12.69 22.05
C GLU A 127 5.51 12.71 22.05
N VAL A 128 4.91 11.75 22.74
CA VAL A 128 3.45 11.53 22.77
C VAL A 128 2.93 11.49 24.21
N ASP A 129 1.66 11.82 24.40
CA ASP A 129 1.02 11.72 25.72
C ASP A 129 0.71 10.26 26.09
N THR A 130 0.55 9.97 27.38
CA THR A 130 0.03 8.66 27.82
C THR A 130 -1.48 8.60 27.55
N ALA A 131 -1.84 8.29 26.31
CA ALA A 131 -3.20 8.29 25.78
C ALA A 131 -3.35 7.36 24.58
N TRP A 132 -4.55 7.28 24.02
CA TRP A 132 -4.75 6.68 22.71
C TRP A 132 -4.20 7.60 21.62
N HIS A 133 -3.50 7.02 20.66
CA HIS A 133 -3.00 7.72 19.47
C HIS A 133 -3.48 7.02 18.20
N ARG A 134 -3.76 7.82 17.18
CA ARG A 134 -4.06 7.38 15.82
C ARG A 134 -2.81 7.50 14.98
N VAL A 135 -2.50 6.46 14.20
CA VAL A 135 -1.31 6.40 13.34
C VAL A 135 -1.76 6.00 11.94
N ARG A 136 -1.73 6.96 11.01
CA ARG A 136 -2.04 6.75 9.59
C ARG A 136 -0.75 6.46 8.84
N LEU A 137 -0.60 5.23 8.40
CA LEU A 137 0.58 4.73 7.68
C LEU A 137 0.30 4.70 6.18
N LEU A 138 1.26 5.17 5.39
CA LEU A 138 1.37 4.91 3.96
C LEU A 138 2.70 4.20 3.70
N ASN A 139 2.67 3.06 3.00
CA ASN A 139 3.89 2.54 2.39
C ASN A 139 4.13 3.22 1.03
N GLY A 140 4.92 4.30 1.06
CA GLY A 140 5.36 5.04 -0.12
C GLY A 140 6.75 4.64 -0.62
N SER A 141 7.21 3.44 -0.23
CA SER A 141 8.47 2.85 -0.70
C SER A 141 8.29 2.28 -2.10
N ASN A 142 9.38 2.16 -2.86
CA ASN A 142 9.33 1.64 -4.22
C ASN A 142 8.93 0.16 -4.27
N ALA A 143 9.57 -0.67 -3.43
CA ALA A 143 9.32 -2.11 -3.44
C ALA A 143 9.26 -2.77 -2.05
N ARG A 144 9.76 -2.11 -1.00
CA ARG A 144 9.87 -2.73 0.33
C ARG A 144 8.50 -3.04 0.91
N ILE A 145 8.33 -4.27 1.39
CA ILE A 145 7.17 -4.72 2.16
C ILE A 145 7.54 -4.64 3.64
N TYR A 146 6.68 -4.05 4.46
CA TYR A 146 6.90 -3.96 5.90
C TYR A 146 6.01 -4.96 6.64
N LYS A 147 6.56 -5.62 7.67
CA LYS A 147 5.82 -6.46 8.63
C LYS A 147 5.82 -5.76 9.99
N LEU A 148 4.95 -4.78 10.13
CA LEU A 148 4.95 -3.80 11.21
C LEU A 148 4.40 -4.38 12.52
N ALA A 149 5.10 -4.17 13.62
CA ALA A 149 4.64 -4.51 14.96
C ALA A 149 5.11 -3.47 15.98
N TRP A 150 4.31 -3.24 17.01
CA TRP A 150 4.74 -2.45 18.15
C TRP A 150 5.62 -3.30 19.09
N SER A 151 6.61 -2.69 19.71
CA SER A 151 7.41 -3.32 20.76
C SER A 151 6.65 -3.39 22.10
N GLY A 152 7.06 -4.34 22.95
CA GLY A 152 6.48 -4.50 24.28
C GLY A 152 5.03 -5.01 24.22
N ASP A 153 4.20 -4.55 25.15
CA ASP A 153 2.80 -5.00 25.27
C ASP A 153 1.79 -4.08 24.55
N ALA A 154 2.28 -3.11 23.77
CA ALA A 154 1.42 -2.19 23.03
C ALA A 154 0.60 -2.94 21.98
N GLN A 155 -0.73 -2.87 22.07
CA GLN A 155 -1.62 -3.54 21.14
C GLN A 155 -1.83 -2.71 19.87
N MET A 156 -1.66 -3.35 18.71
CA MET A 156 -2.06 -2.78 17.43
C MET A 156 -3.55 -3.02 17.18
N THR A 157 -4.31 -1.94 17.04
CA THR A 157 -5.71 -2.01 16.60
C THR A 157 -5.85 -1.36 15.25
N VAL A 158 -6.12 -2.14 14.20
CA VAL A 158 -6.41 -1.65 12.86
C VAL A 158 -7.85 -1.17 12.80
N ILE A 159 -8.06 0.07 12.38
CA ILE A 159 -9.39 0.70 12.26
C ILE A 159 -9.74 1.07 10.82
N GLY A 160 -8.78 1.07 9.91
CA GLY A 160 -8.99 1.40 8.50
C GLY A 160 -7.88 0.91 7.59
N GLY A 161 -8.16 0.94 6.28
CA GLY A 161 -7.25 0.57 5.20
C GLY A 161 -7.26 1.59 4.08
N ASP A 162 -6.98 1.13 2.85
CA ASP A 162 -6.90 1.97 1.67
C ASP A 162 -8.18 2.79 1.45
N GLY A 163 -9.35 2.14 1.56
CA GLY A 163 -10.65 2.75 1.32
C GLY A 163 -11.36 3.28 2.57
N GLY A 164 -10.61 3.67 3.60
CA GLY A 164 -11.13 4.27 4.82
C GLY A 164 -11.40 3.27 5.94
N LEU A 165 -12.33 3.60 6.83
CA LEU A 165 -12.62 2.83 8.04
C LEU A 165 -13.16 1.42 7.72
N LEU A 166 -12.74 0.46 8.55
CA LEU A 166 -13.32 -0.89 8.65
C LEU A 166 -14.74 -0.80 9.26
N GLU A 167 -15.54 -1.86 9.17
CA GLU A 167 -16.81 -1.92 9.91
C GLU A 167 -16.57 -2.07 11.42
N HIS A 168 -15.56 -2.87 11.80
CA HIS A 168 -15.17 -3.14 13.18
C HIS A 168 -13.64 -3.02 13.37
N PRO A 169 -13.16 -2.60 14.54
CA PRO A 169 -11.73 -2.61 14.84
C PRO A 169 -11.18 -4.05 14.85
N LEU A 170 -9.97 -4.22 14.33
CA LEU A 170 -9.27 -5.51 14.32
C LEU A 170 -7.98 -5.43 15.13
N ARG A 171 -7.82 -6.33 16.11
CA ARG A 171 -6.56 -6.45 16.84
C ARG A 171 -5.60 -7.33 16.06
N GLN A 172 -4.36 -6.87 15.91
CA GLN A 172 -3.29 -7.63 15.29
C GLN A 172 -2.02 -7.59 16.14
N GLN A 173 -1.18 -8.61 15.98
CA GLN A 173 0.18 -8.61 16.55
C GLN A 173 1.19 -8.02 15.58
N ALA A 174 0.97 -8.21 14.28
CA ALA A 174 1.74 -7.62 13.22
C ALA A 174 0.83 -7.28 12.03
N LEU A 175 1.21 -6.27 11.26
CA LEU A 175 0.54 -5.82 10.05
C LEU A 175 1.50 -5.88 8.87
N THR A 176 1.09 -6.55 7.80
CA THR A 176 1.82 -6.55 6.53
C THR A 176 1.33 -5.39 5.68
N LEU A 177 2.24 -4.50 5.29
CA LEU A 177 1.95 -3.30 4.50
C LEU A 177 2.87 -3.25 3.27
N ALA A 178 2.30 -3.51 2.09
CA ALA A 178 3.01 -3.47 0.82
C ALA A 178 2.96 -2.08 0.15
N PRO A 179 3.84 -1.79 -0.83
CA PRO A 179 3.83 -0.52 -1.56
C PRO A 179 2.45 -0.11 -2.07
N GLY A 180 2.09 1.15 -1.87
CA GLY A 180 0.79 1.73 -2.24
C GLY A 180 -0.35 1.49 -1.22
N GLN A 181 -0.18 0.55 -0.29
CA GLN A 181 -1.18 0.30 0.76
C GLN A 181 -1.11 1.33 1.88
N ARG A 182 -2.27 1.57 2.49
CA ARG A 182 -2.43 2.40 3.70
C ARG A 182 -3.02 1.58 4.84
N ALA A 183 -2.70 2.01 6.04
CA ALA A 183 -3.30 1.48 7.26
C ALA A 183 -3.60 2.60 8.24
N ASP A 184 -4.73 2.47 8.93
CA ASP A 184 -5.14 3.38 9.98
C ASP A 184 -5.19 2.62 11.30
N LEU A 185 -4.31 2.98 12.22
CA LEU A 185 -4.06 2.25 13.45
C LEU A 185 -4.40 3.08 14.67
N LEU A 186 -4.86 2.41 15.71
CA LEU A 186 -4.90 2.92 17.07
C LEU A 186 -3.91 2.16 17.95
N VAL A 187 -3.23 2.91 18.82
CA VAL A 187 -2.36 2.38 19.86
C VAL A 187 -2.73 3.01 21.21
N ASP A 188 -2.93 2.17 22.23
CA ASP A 188 -3.26 2.60 23.58
C ASP A 188 -1.98 2.73 24.42
N LEU A 189 -1.60 3.96 24.76
CA LEU A 189 -0.45 4.25 25.63
C LEU A 189 -0.87 4.77 27.01
N THR A 190 -2.15 4.66 27.39
CA THR A 190 -2.66 5.18 28.67
C THR A 190 -1.99 4.56 29.90
N GLY A 191 -1.66 3.27 29.82
CA GLY A 191 -1.01 2.50 30.90
C GLY A 191 0.52 2.46 30.82
N ILE A 192 1.13 3.09 29.82
CA ILE A 192 2.58 3.04 29.62
C ILE A 192 3.24 4.17 30.43
N PRO A 193 4.21 3.87 31.32
CA PRO A 193 4.88 4.89 32.14
C PRO A 193 5.55 5.99 31.31
N ALA A 194 5.63 7.21 31.84
CA ALA A 194 6.36 8.31 31.22
C ALA A 194 7.85 7.98 31.02
N GLY A 195 8.44 8.48 29.94
CA GLY A 195 9.82 8.23 29.52
C GLY A 195 10.02 6.88 28.82
N THR A 196 8.97 6.07 28.67
CA THR A 196 9.06 4.77 27.99
C THR A 196 9.11 4.97 26.48
N GLU A 197 9.99 4.24 25.81
CA GLU A 197 10.04 4.18 24.35
C GLU A 197 9.24 2.97 23.85
N VAL A 198 8.29 3.24 22.96
CA VAL A 198 7.49 2.24 22.24
C VAL A 198 7.86 2.35 20.76
N HIS A 199 8.39 1.27 20.21
CA HIS A 199 8.92 1.24 18.87
C HIS A 199 7.91 0.65 17.89
N LEU A 200 7.81 1.22 16.69
CA LEU A 200 7.26 0.51 15.54
C LEU A 200 8.44 -0.09 14.77
N ASP A 201 8.46 -1.41 14.67
CA ASP A 201 9.48 -2.16 13.95
C ASP A 201 8.86 -2.91 12.77
N SER A 202 9.56 -3.01 11.66
CA SER A 202 9.31 -4.05 10.66
C SER A 202 10.05 -5.29 11.11
N GLN A 203 9.31 -6.32 11.51
CA GLN A 203 9.84 -7.61 11.93
C GLN A 203 10.47 -8.37 10.75
N ALA A 204 11.41 -9.25 11.07
CA ALA A 204 12.01 -10.12 10.07
C ALA A 204 10.99 -11.12 9.47
N PHE A 205 11.20 -11.44 8.20
CA PHE A 205 10.51 -12.51 7.48
C PHE A 205 11.46 -13.15 6.46
N ALA A 206 11.16 -14.38 6.01
CA ALA A 206 12.01 -15.08 5.06
C ALA A 206 11.89 -14.45 3.67
N GLU A 207 12.97 -14.37 2.88
CA GLU A 207 12.89 -13.84 1.51
C GLU A 207 11.85 -14.59 0.66
N ASP A 208 11.75 -15.91 0.83
CA ASP A 208 10.72 -16.75 0.19
C ASP A 208 9.27 -16.36 0.54
N ASP A 209 9.03 -15.63 1.64
CA ASP A 209 7.69 -15.13 1.99
C ASP A 209 7.24 -14.03 1.00
N ALA A 210 8.18 -13.18 0.57
CA ALA A 210 7.93 -12.20 -0.48
C ALA A 210 8.23 -12.78 -1.87
N GLY A 211 9.10 -13.79 -1.98
CA GLY A 211 9.56 -14.31 -3.26
C GLY A 211 10.51 -13.38 -4.00
N ALA A 212 11.20 -13.93 -4.99
CA ALA A 212 12.12 -13.23 -5.88
C ALA A 212 12.23 -13.99 -7.22
N VAL A 213 12.60 -13.27 -8.28
CA VAL A 213 12.96 -13.81 -9.59
C VAL A 213 14.47 -13.67 -9.83
N GLY A 214 15.15 -14.76 -10.15
CA GLY A 214 16.60 -14.81 -10.37
C GLY A 214 17.20 -16.18 -10.12
N MET A 215 18.35 -16.47 -10.75
CA MET A 215 19.04 -17.75 -10.55
C MET A 215 19.65 -17.82 -9.14
N MET A 216 19.14 -18.73 -8.31
CA MET A 216 19.78 -19.14 -7.06
C MET A 216 21.26 -19.48 -7.32
N GLY A 217 22.18 -18.67 -6.77
CA GLY A 217 23.60 -19.04 -6.66
C GLY A 217 24.63 -18.29 -7.50
N MET A 218 24.28 -17.24 -8.26
CA MET A 218 25.29 -16.39 -8.92
C MET A 218 25.22 -14.92 -8.49
N MET A 219 26.24 -14.53 -7.72
CA MET A 219 26.61 -13.19 -7.25
C MET A 219 26.24 -12.06 -8.22
N GLY A 220 25.34 -11.16 -7.81
CA GLY A 220 25.01 -10.00 -8.65
C GLY A 220 24.04 -8.99 -8.05
N GLY A 221 24.33 -8.49 -6.83
CA GLY A 221 23.70 -7.28 -6.28
C GLY A 221 22.47 -7.53 -5.42
N SER A 222 22.61 -8.24 -4.30
CA SER A 222 21.62 -8.14 -3.22
C SER A 222 21.67 -6.74 -2.63
N SER A 223 20.51 -6.17 -2.33
CA SER A 223 20.44 -5.00 -1.45
C SER A 223 21.23 -5.26 -0.18
N LYS A 224 21.97 -4.26 0.32
CA LYS A 224 22.66 -4.36 1.63
C LYS A 224 21.71 -4.76 2.75
N VAL A 225 20.45 -4.33 2.63
CA VAL A 225 19.37 -4.63 3.55
C VAL A 225 18.29 -5.38 2.77
N PRO A 226 18.14 -6.71 2.95
CA PRO A 226 17.14 -7.50 2.25
C PRO A 226 15.72 -7.06 2.62
N ASN A 227 14.72 -7.47 1.85
CA ASN A 227 13.32 -7.06 2.05
C ASN A 227 12.84 -7.45 3.46
N GLY A 228 13.10 -8.70 3.85
CA GLY A 228 12.73 -9.28 5.14
C GLY A 228 13.65 -8.97 6.31
N ALA A 229 14.52 -7.96 6.20
CA ALA A 229 15.35 -7.54 7.33
C ALA A 229 14.49 -6.93 8.46
N SER A 230 14.90 -7.18 9.71
CA SER A 230 14.32 -6.47 10.86
C SER A 230 14.80 -5.01 10.87
N LEU A 231 13.87 -4.05 10.94
CA LEU A 231 14.17 -2.63 10.82
C LEU A 231 13.35 -1.80 11.80
N ARG A 232 14.00 -0.88 12.51
CA ARG A 232 13.32 0.19 13.25
C ARG A 232 12.68 1.16 12.27
N VAL A 233 11.38 1.39 12.42
CA VAL A 233 10.64 2.36 11.59
C VAL A 233 10.58 3.70 12.30
N MET A 234 10.03 3.74 13.51
CA MET A 234 9.94 4.95 14.34
C MET A 234 9.84 4.61 15.83
N THR A 235 9.98 5.62 16.68
CA THR A 235 9.83 5.50 18.14
C THR A 235 8.85 6.54 18.64
N LEU A 236 7.91 6.10 19.48
CA LEU A 236 7.07 6.96 20.31
C LEU A 236 7.66 7.00 21.71
N ARG A 237 7.90 8.18 22.26
CA ARG A 237 8.33 8.34 23.66
C ARG A 237 7.20 8.96 24.46
N THR A 238 6.77 8.29 25.52
CA THR A 238 5.68 8.78 26.36
C THR A 238 6.14 9.93 27.24
N ARG A 239 5.35 11.01 27.31
CA ARG A 239 5.57 12.15 28.20
C ARG A 239 4.89 11.92 29.54
N ASP A 240 5.32 12.65 30.57
CA ASP A 240 4.57 12.79 31.81
C ASP A 240 3.39 13.76 31.63
N ARG A 241 2.48 13.39 30.73
CA ARG A 241 1.27 14.15 30.40
C ARG A 241 0.21 13.19 29.90
N LYS A 242 -0.96 13.21 30.55
CA LYS A 242 -2.14 12.46 30.10
C LYS A 242 -2.83 13.19 28.96
N GLY A 243 -3.20 12.46 27.92
CA GLY A 243 -4.04 12.98 26.84
C GLY A 243 -5.53 12.79 27.14
N PRO A 244 -6.41 13.19 26.20
CA PRO A 244 -7.85 13.02 26.33
C PRO A 244 -8.24 11.55 26.54
N ALA A 245 -9.31 11.34 27.31
CA ALA A 245 -9.90 10.01 27.43
C ALA A 245 -10.56 9.63 26.09
N PHE A 246 -10.35 8.40 25.65
CA PHE A 246 -10.95 7.84 24.45
C PHE A 246 -11.46 6.44 24.75
N ARG A 247 -12.58 6.07 24.11
CA ARG A 247 -13.14 4.72 24.17
C ARG A 247 -13.33 4.24 22.75
N LEU A 248 -12.62 3.17 22.40
CA LEU A 248 -12.73 2.51 21.10
C LEU A 248 -14.19 2.11 20.80
N PRO A 249 -14.82 2.65 19.75
CA PRO A 249 -16.13 2.21 19.31
C PRO A 249 -16.07 0.75 18.82
N ALA A 250 -17.09 -0.05 19.15
CA ALA A 250 -17.18 -1.43 18.68
C ALA A 250 -17.50 -1.52 17.17
N ARG A 251 -18.19 -0.51 16.63
CA ARG A 251 -18.48 -0.34 15.21
C ARG A 251 -17.93 1.02 14.77
N LEU A 252 -17.21 1.04 13.67
CA LEU A 252 -16.53 2.22 13.14
C LEU A 252 -17.25 2.80 11.92
N SER A 253 -17.81 1.95 11.06
CA SER A 253 -18.55 2.39 9.87
C SER A 253 -19.64 1.37 9.51
N SER A 254 -20.49 1.70 8.55
CA SER A 254 -21.39 0.76 7.89
C SER A 254 -21.01 0.59 6.42
N PHE A 255 -21.09 -0.65 5.94
CA PHE A 255 -20.94 -0.95 4.52
C PHE A 255 -22.31 -1.15 3.87
N ASP A 256 -22.43 -0.73 2.61
CA ASP A 256 -23.66 -0.80 1.84
C ASP A 256 -23.79 -2.11 1.05
N ALA A 257 -24.79 -2.19 0.17
CA ALA A 257 -25.04 -3.36 -0.66
C ALA A 257 -23.87 -3.71 -1.60
N ALA A 258 -23.09 -2.73 -2.04
CA ALA A 258 -21.97 -2.92 -2.97
C ALA A 258 -20.82 -3.72 -2.31
N TRP A 259 -20.71 -3.64 -0.99
CA TRP A 259 -19.77 -4.44 -0.22
C TRP A 259 -20.09 -5.94 -0.19
N PHE A 260 -21.33 -6.38 -0.47
CA PHE A 260 -21.67 -7.81 -0.39
C PHE A 260 -21.38 -8.55 -1.71
N LEU A 261 -21.08 -9.85 -1.61
CA LEU A 261 -20.71 -10.66 -2.77
C LEU A 261 -21.87 -10.71 -3.75
N GLN A 262 -21.63 -10.28 -4.99
CA GLN A 262 -22.58 -10.40 -6.08
C GLN A 262 -22.34 -11.74 -6.78
N ALA A 263 -23.22 -12.70 -6.55
CA ALA A 263 -23.05 -14.08 -7.05
C ALA A 263 -22.95 -14.16 -8.58
N GLU A 264 -23.67 -13.27 -9.28
CA GLU A 264 -23.73 -13.19 -10.74
C GLU A 264 -22.67 -12.26 -11.35
N ALA A 265 -21.73 -11.74 -10.55
CA ALA A 265 -20.67 -10.87 -11.06
C ALA A 265 -19.79 -11.62 -12.06
N LYS A 266 -19.53 -10.96 -13.20
CA LYS A 266 -18.65 -11.49 -14.24
C LYS A 266 -17.26 -11.73 -13.67
N ARG A 267 -16.66 -12.87 -14.00
CA ARG A 267 -15.34 -13.25 -13.51
C ARG A 267 -14.27 -13.00 -14.55
N ARG A 268 -13.11 -12.50 -14.10
CA ARG A 268 -11.91 -12.34 -14.92
C ARG A 268 -10.73 -12.93 -14.16
N ARG A 269 -9.91 -13.73 -14.84
CA ARG A 269 -8.63 -14.22 -14.32
C ARG A 269 -7.51 -13.35 -14.86
N VAL A 270 -6.53 -13.04 -14.02
CA VAL A 270 -5.38 -12.20 -14.35
C VAL A 270 -4.13 -12.91 -13.79
N PRO A 271 -3.49 -13.79 -14.56
CA PRO A 271 -2.26 -14.43 -14.14
C PRO A 271 -1.12 -13.40 -14.06
N LEU A 272 -0.40 -13.42 -12.95
CA LEU A 272 0.80 -12.61 -12.71
C LEU A 272 2.00 -13.45 -13.13
N LEU A 273 2.63 -13.06 -14.25
CA LEU A 273 3.63 -13.91 -14.91
C LEU A 273 4.97 -13.21 -15.00
N PHE A 274 6.03 -14.01 -14.96
CA PHE A 274 7.38 -13.58 -15.30
C PHE A 274 7.91 -14.45 -16.46
N GLN A 275 8.11 -13.84 -17.62
CA GLN A 275 8.58 -14.51 -18.83
C GLN A 275 9.48 -13.58 -19.65
N ARG A 276 10.49 -14.13 -20.32
CA ARG A 276 11.41 -13.37 -21.18
C ARG A 276 12.03 -12.14 -20.49
N MET A 277 12.30 -12.26 -19.20
CA MET A 277 12.84 -11.18 -18.35
C MET A 277 11.89 -10.00 -18.11
N GLU A 278 10.59 -10.19 -18.33
CA GLU A 278 9.57 -9.16 -18.15
C GLU A 278 8.45 -9.66 -17.22
N TRP A 279 7.90 -8.70 -16.46
CA TRP A 279 6.66 -8.88 -15.71
C TRP A 279 5.46 -8.65 -16.62
N LEU A 280 4.47 -9.52 -16.51
CA LEU A 280 3.29 -9.53 -17.37
C LEU A 280 2.02 -9.67 -16.53
N LEU A 281 1.00 -8.92 -16.91
CA LEU A 281 -0.37 -9.10 -16.41
C LEU A 281 -1.16 -9.74 -17.54
N ASP A 282 -1.70 -10.93 -17.29
CA ASP A 282 -2.46 -11.67 -18.32
C ASP A 282 -1.65 -11.89 -19.62
N GLY A 283 -0.33 -12.09 -19.46
CA GLY A 283 0.60 -12.30 -20.57
C GLY A 283 0.98 -11.04 -21.36
N ARG A 284 0.61 -9.84 -20.89
CA ARG A 284 0.86 -8.57 -21.59
C ARG A 284 1.70 -7.60 -20.77
N THR A 285 2.49 -6.80 -21.46
CA THR A 285 3.11 -5.57 -20.94
C THR A 285 2.21 -4.36 -21.17
N PHE A 286 2.49 -3.25 -20.50
CA PHE A 286 1.74 -2.02 -20.67
C PHE A 286 1.91 -1.44 -22.08
N GLY A 287 0.79 -1.14 -22.74
CA GLY A 287 0.72 -0.34 -23.96
C GLY A 287 -0.05 0.94 -23.70
N MET A 288 0.47 2.08 -24.18
CA MET A 288 -0.02 3.43 -23.80
C MET A 288 -1.52 3.64 -24.02
N SER A 289 -2.08 3.07 -25.09
CA SER A 289 -3.50 3.16 -25.43
C SER A 289 -4.12 1.77 -25.64
N ASP A 290 -3.41 0.72 -25.26
CA ASP A 290 -3.84 -0.64 -25.51
C ASP A 290 -4.88 -1.05 -24.46
N VAL A 291 -5.98 -1.63 -24.93
CA VAL A 291 -7.04 -2.19 -24.09
C VAL A 291 -7.47 -3.53 -24.66
N ALA A 292 -7.46 -4.57 -23.83
CA ALA A 292 -7.97 -5.88 -24.18
C ALA A 292 -9.51 -5.91 -24.17
N PRO A 293 -10.16 -6.77 -24.99
CA PRO A 293 -11.60 -6.99 -24.88
C PRO A 293 -12.05 -7.37 -23.46
N GLU A 294 -11.27 -8.20 -22.77
CA GLU A 294 -11.49 -8.63 -21.39
C GLU A 294 -11.22 -7.55 -20.33
N GLU A 295 -10.55 -6.46 -20.69
CA GLU A 295 -10.36 -5.25 -19.85
C GLU A 295 -11.51 -4.26 -20.03
N THR A 296 -12.34 -4.44 -21.06
CA THR A 296 -13.48 -3.57 -21.33
C THR A 296 -14.68 -4.01 -20.49
N VAL A 297 -15.06 -3.16 -19.54
CA VAL A 297 -16.19 -3.38 -18.63
C VAL A 297 -17.27 -2.33 -18.84
N THR A 298 -18.51 -2.65 -18.48
CA THR A 298 -19.60 -1.68 -18.53
C THR A 298 -19.52 -0.77 -17.30
N ALA A 299 -19.65 0.55 -17.48
CA ALA A 299 -19.72 1.47 -16.33
C ALA A 299 -20.91 1.10 -15.42
N GLY A 300 -20.68 1.12 -14.10
CA GLY A 300 -21.65 0.67 -13.09
C GLY A 300 -21.76 -0.86 -12.94
N SER A 301 -20.96 -1.66 -13.66
CA SER A 301 -21.01 -3.12 -13.52
C SER A 301 -20.07 -3.64 -12.44
N THR A 302 -20.49 -4.69 -11.75
CA THR A 302 -19.69 -5.40 -10.75
C THR A 302 -19.01 -6.62 -11.37
N HIS A 303 -17.71 -6.77 -11.11
CA HIS A 303 -16.91 -7.90 -11.55
C HIS A 303 -16.14 -8.51 -10.38
N VAL A 304 -15.81 -9.79 -10.50
CA VAL A 304 -14.83 -10.46 -9.64
C VAL A 304 -13.55 -10.70 -10.45
N TRP A 305 -12.44 -10.13 -10.01
CA TRP A 305 -11.13 -10.32 -10.61
C TRP A 305 -10.29 -11.26 -9.75
N GLU A 306 -9.65 -12.24 -10.38
CA GLU A 306 -8.86 -13.28 -9.74
C GLU A 306 -7.40 -13.08 -10.15
N PHE A 307 -6.58 -12.53 -9.24
CA PHE A 307 -5.15 -12.35 -9.46
C PHE A 307 -4.41 -13.62 -9.03
N GLU A 308 -3.72 -14.27 -9.98
CA GLU A 308 -3.09 -15.57 -9.77
C GLU A 308 -1.56 -15.42 -9.79
N ASN A 309 -0.93 -15.47 -8.62
CA ASN A 309 0.53 -15.47 -8.49
C ASN A 309 1.04 -16.91 -8.40
N LEU A 310 1.11 -17.59 -9.54
CA LEU A 310 1.53 -18.98 -9.62
C LEU A 310 2.96 -19.09 -10.14
N ALA A 311 3.64 -20.17 -9.75
CA ALA A 311 5.01 -20.44 -10.18
C ALA A 311 5.12 -20.44 -11.70
N ASN A 312 6.07 -19.68 -12.24
CA ASN A 312 6.44 -19.89 -13.63
C ASN A 312 7.11 -21.28 -13.79
N ARG A 313 7.38 -21.69 -15.03
CA ARG A 313 8.00 -23.00 -15.32
C ARG A 313 9.38 -23.20 -14.67
N MET A 314 10.02 -22.13 -14.21
CA MET A 314 11.30 -22.14 -13.50
C MET A 314 11.14 -22.06 -11.98
N GLY A 315 9.91 -22.13 -11.46
CA GLY A 315 9.61 -22.09 -10.02
C GLY A 315 9.68 -20.69 -9.39
N MET A 316 9.93 -19.63 -10.17
CA MET A 316 10.15 -18.27 -9.65
C MET A 316 8.84 -17.48 -9.54
N GLN A 317 8.70 -16.73 -8.45
CA GLN A 317 7.53 -15.90 -8.09
C GLN A 317 7.99 -14.77 -7.17
N ALA A 318 7.32 -13.62 -7.24
CA ALA A 318 7.49 -12.52 -6.30
C ALA A 318 6.12 -12.01 -5.85
N ALA A 319 6.03 -11.35 -4.72
CA ALA A 319 4.80 -10.79 -4.19
C ALA A 319 4.44 -9.54 -5.01
N HIS A 320 3.15 -9.39 -5.30
CA HIS A 320 2.66 -8.29 -6.12
C HIS A 320 1.58 -7.50 -5.37
N PRO A 321 1.83 -6.26 -4.93
CA PRO A 321 0.77 -5.34 -4.55
C PRO A 321 0.04 -4.88 -5.82
N ILE A 322 -1.11 -5.48 -6.13
CA ILE A 322 -1.89 -5.11 -7.32
C ILE A 322 -2.82 -3.95 -6.99
N HIS A 323 -2.64 -2.83 -7.67
CA HIS A 323 -3.47 -1.64 -7.58
C HIS A 323 -4.44 -1.55 -8.76
N ILE A 324 -5.69 -1.14 -8.52
CA ILE A 324 -6.69 -0.83 -9.55
C ILE A 324 -7.08 0.64 -9.40
N HIS A 325 -6.87 1.44 -10.44
CA HIS A 325 -7.16 2.87 -10.44
C HIS A 325 -8.65 3.16 -10.39
N GLY A 326 -8.99 4.31 -9.82
CA GLY A 326 -10.33 4.91 -9.90
C GLY A 326 -11.42 4.17 -9.13
N ARG A 327 -11.13 3.03 -8.50
CA ARG A 327 -12.13 2.20 -7.81
C ARG A 327 -11.59 1.71 -6.48
N GLN A 328 -12.51 1.37 -5.60
CA GLN A 328 -12.23 0.50 -4.46
C GLN A 328 -12.90 -0.86 -4.68
N PHE A 329 -12.37 -1.87 -4.03
CA PHE A 329 -12.83 -3.24 -4.10
C PHE A 329 -12.79 -3.88 -2.72
N ARG A 330 -13.55 -4.96 -2.57
CA ARG A 330 -13.43 -5.87 -1.43
C ARG A 330 -12.58 -7.06 -1.81
N VAL A 331 -11.80 -7.57 -0.86
CA VAL A 331 -11.19 -8.89 -1.02
C VAL A 331 -12.25 -9.94 -0.67
N VAL A 332 -12.52 -10.86 -1.59
CA VAL A 332 -13.51 -11.94 -1.41
C VAL A 332 -12.89 -13.09 -0.63
N ASP A 333 -11.73 -13.56 -1.08
CA ASP A 333 -10.96 -14.63 -0.45
C ASP A 333 -9.56 -14.75 -1.04
N ARG A 334 -8.74 -15.53 -0.32
CA ARG A 334 -7.36 -15.86 -0.62
C ARG A 334 -7.19 -17.37 -0.60
N THR A 335 -6.75 -17.96 -1.71
CA THR A 335 -6.54 -19.41 -1.84
C THR A 335 -5.10 -19.71 -2.29
N GLY A 336 -4.64 -20.94 -2.05
CA GLY A 336 -3.24 -21.31 -2.30
C GLY A 336 -2.26 -20.65 -1.31
N GLY A 337 -1.02 -20.49 -1.74
CA GLY A 337 0.09 -19.94 -0.97
C GLY A 337 0.65 -20.89 0.08
N ARG A 338 1.84 -20.58 0.62
CA ARG A 338 2.43 -21.35 1.72
C ARG A 338 1.72 -21.00 3.03
N ALA A 339 1.19 -22.00 3.74
CA ALA A 339 0.54 -21.80 5.03
C ALA A 339 1.49 -21.20 6.09
N ALA A 340 2.80 -21.50 5.98
CA ALA A 340 3.84 -20.96 6.87
C ALA A 340 4.35 -19.56 6.46
N ASN A 341 3.80 -18.94 5.40
CA ASN A 341 4.22 -17.60 4.99
C ASN A 341 3.86 -16.59 6.09
N SER A 342 4.89 -15.97 6.69
CA SER A 342 4.70 -15.14 7.88
C SER A 342 4.12 -13.75 7.57
N LEU A 343 4.18 -13.30 6.32
CA LEU A 343 3.52 -12.07 5.87
C LEU A 343 2.00 -12.23 5.84
N ARG A 344 1.50 -13.44 5.53
CA ARG A 344 0.06 -13.70 5.41
C ARG A 344 -0.70 -13.40 6.71
N ALA A 345 -0.10 -13.67 7.87
CA ALA A 345 -0.72 -13.43 9.17
C ALA A 345 -0.97 -11.96 9.48
N GLY A 346 -0.21 -11.04 8.85
CA GLY A 346 -0.38 -9.60 9.03
C GLY A 346 -1.26 -8.94 7.97
N ILE A 347 -1.77 -9.66 6.98
CA ILE A 347 -2.62 -9.07 5.95
C ILE A 347 -4.00 -8.74 6.53
N VAL A 348 -4.52 -7.55 6.22
CA VAL A 348 -5.89 -7.14 6.55
C VAL A 348 -6.70 -7.02 5.27
N ASP A 349 -7.62 -7.94 5.07
CA ASP A 349 -8.57 -7.92 3.93
C ASP A 349 -9.91 -7.26 4.26
N ALA A 350 -10.16 -7.01 5.54
CA ALA A 350 -11.37 -6.31 5.95
C ALA A 350 -11.37 -4.88 5.38
N GLY A 351 -12.58 -4.42 5.04
CA GLY A 351 -12.84 -3.09 4.52
C GLY A 351 -12.41 -2.87 3.07
N TRP A 352 -12.81 -1.72 2.52
CA TRP A 352 -12.51 -1.34 1.14
C TRP A 352 -11.01 -1.18 0.91
N ARG A 353 -10.54 -1.73 -0.21
CA ARG A 353 -9.16 -1.74 -0.68
C ARG A 353 -9.07 -1.16 -2.07
N ASP A 354 -7.91 -0.62 -2.43
CA ASP A 354 -7.58 -0.35 -3.83
C ASP A 354 -6.27 -1.02 -4.24
N THR A 355 -5.52 -1.56 -3.26
CA THR A 355 -4.25 -2.24 -3.48
C THR A 355 -4.22 -3.55 -2.70
N VAL A 356 -4.09 -4.67 -3.40
CA VAL A 356 -4.11 -6.01 -2.81
C VAL A 356 -2.76 -6.70 -2.97
N LEU A 357 -2.12 -7.05 -1.86
CA LEU A 357 -0.92 -7.88 -1.89
C LEU A 357 -1.29 -9.32 -2.28
N VAL A 358 -0.69 -9.83 -3.35
CA VAL A 358 -0.81 -11.21 -3.83
C VAL A 358 0.53 -11.92 -3.59
N LEU A 359 0.59 -12.77 -2.57
CA LEU A 359 1.81 -13.47 -2.16
C LEU A 359 2.16 -14.62 -3.13
N PRO A 360 3.41 -15.11 -3.13
CA PRO A 360 3.80 -16.28 -3.92
C PRO A 360 2.91 -17.51 -3.66
N GLY A 361 2.41 -18.10 -4.73
CA GLY A 361 1.56 -19.28 -4.78
C GLY A 361 0.09 -18.99 -4.51
N GLU A 362 -0.26 -17.73 -4.29
CA GLU A 362 -1.59 -17.29 -3.89
C GLU A 362 -2.44 -16.89 -5.10
N THR A 363 -3.74 -17.19 -5.02
CA THR A 363 -4.77 -16.55 -5.83
C THR A 363 -5.64 -15.70 -4.91
N VAL A 364 -5.77 -14.42 -5.25
CA VAL A 364 -6.62 -13.47 -4.51
C VAL A 364 -7.77 -13.02 -5.39
N ARG A 365 -9.00 -13.20 -4.89
CA ARG A 365 -10.21 -12.76 -5.59
C ARG A 365 -10.69 -11.46 -4.99
N VAL A 366 -10.89 -10.45 -5.83
CA VAL A 366 -11.44 -9.15 -5.44
C VAL A 366 -12.74 -8.89 -6.18
N GLN A 367 -13.72 -8.27 -5.51
CA GLN A 367 -14.93 -7.77 -6.17
C GLN A 367 -14.84 -6.27 -6.30
N VAL A 368 -14.92 -5.77 -7.53
CA VAL A 368 -14.84 -4.37 -7.89
C VAL A 368 -16.13 -3.94 -8.56
N GLU A 369 -16.68 -2.80 -8.12
CA GLU A 369 -17.73 -2.09 -8.86
C GLU A 369 -17.06 -1.00 -9.70
N PHE A 370 -17.24 -1.06 -11.02
CA PHE A 370 -16.69 -0.05 -11.91
C PHE A 370 -17.56 1.19 -11.91
N THR A 371 -16.96 2.36 -11.68
CA THR A 371 -17.73 3.57 -11.33
C THR A 371 -18.46 4.14 -12.55
N LYS A 372 -19.21 5.22 -12.34
CA LYS A 372 -19.94 5.89 -13.41
C LYS A 372 -19.03 6.68 -14.35
N HIS A 373 -17.76 6.91 -14.00
CA HIS A 373 -16.82 7.62 -14.86
C HIS A 373 -16.33 6.68 -15.97
N PRO A 374 -16.81 6.82 -17.22
CA PRO A 374 -16.26 6.06 -18.32
C PRO A 374 -14.88 6.59 -18.66
N GLY A 375 -14.02 5.74 -19.21
CA GLY A 375 -12.70 6.14 -19.67
C GLY A 375 -11.69 5.01 -19.56
N GLN A 376 -10.45 5.30 -19.91
CA GLN A 376 -9.32 4.38 -19.76
C GLN A 376 -8.65 4.59 -18.40
N TYR A 377 -8.55 3.51 -17.63
CA TYR A 377 -7.93 3.47 -16.31
C TYR A 377 -6.89 2.35 -16.27
N LEU A 378 -6.03 2.38 -15.27
CA LEU A 378 -4.95 1.41 -15.12
C LEU A 378 -5.24 0.40 -14.01
N TYR A 379 -4.60 -0.76 -14.13
CA TYR A 379 -4.31 -1.61 -13.00
C TYR A 379 -2.90 -2.16 -13.18
N HIS A 380 -2.15 -2.28 -12.10
CA HIS A 380 -0.73 -2.66 -12.18
C HIS A 380 -0.19 -3.19 -10.85
N CYS A 381 0.97 -3.85 -10.91
CA CYS A 381 1.79 -4.07 -9.73
C CYS A 381 2.34 -2.72 -9.23
N HIS A 382 2.33 -2.50 -7.93
CA HIS A 382 2.80 -1.28 -7.28
C HIS A 382 4.22 -1.39 -6.73
N LEU A 383 4.97 -2.42 -7.16
CA LEU A 383 6.43 -2.33 -7.20
C LEU A 383 6.78 -1.40 -8.38
N LEU A 384 7.53 -0.34 -8.13
CA LEU A 384 7.67 0.78 -9.09
C LEU A 384 8.78 0.57 -10.15
N GLU A 385 9.56 -0.49 -10.00
CA GLU A 385 10.56 -0.97 -10.95
C GLU A 385 9.91 -1.84 -12.04
#